data_AF-A0A6N3V1U8-F1
#
_entry.id   AF-A0A6N3V1U8-F1
#
_cell.length_a   1.000
_cell.length_b   1.000
_cell.length_c   1.000
_cell.angle_alpha   90.00
_cell.angle_beta   90.00
_cell.angle_gamma   90.00
#
_symmetry.space_group_name_H-M   'P 1'
#
loop_
_entity.id
_entity.type
_entity.pdbx_description
1 polymer ?
#
loop_
_entity_poly.entity_id
_entity_poly.type
_entity_poly.pdbx_seq_one_letter_code
_entity_poly.pdbx_strand_id
1 'polypeptide(L)'
;MKDIIELLQKERIKTVDALKHGNQQELSYLQQIDKALGWLKRIEEKGWEDVGCYDIHSLPDLPQENSGLYSFYHIMMDYESPNIEDWKEYRPNDQSLLLSFDDIVMTRKSR
;
A
#
# COMPACT_ATOMS: atom_id res chain seq x y z
N MET A 1 4.56 16.68 6.79
CA MET A 1 4.17 16.06 5.51
C MET A 1 4.11 17.07 4.37
N LYS A 2 3.41 18.19 4.53
CA LYS A 2 3.35 19.29 3.54
C LYS A 2 4.74 19.76 3.06
N ASP A 3 5.67 20.01 3.98
CA ASP A 3 7.03 20.46 3.64
C ASP A 3 7.79 19.47 2.75
N ILE A 4 7.60 18.16 2.97
CA ILE A 4 8.22 17.09 2.17
C ILE A 4 7.57 17.01 0.79
N ILE A 5 6.24 17.12 0.72
CA ILE A 5 5.51 17.14 -0.55
C ILE A 5 5.96 18.35 -1.39
N GLU A 6 6.08 19.53 -0.80
CA GLU A 6 6.56 20.73 -1.49
C GLU A 6 8.01 20.57 -1.96
N LEU A 7 8.88 19.99 -1.14
CA LEU A 7 10.28 19.72 -1.51
C LEU A 7 10.34 18.77 -2.72
N LEU A 8 9.61 17.67 -2.68
CA LEU A 8 9.57 16.70 -3.78
C LEU A 8 8.93 17.28 -5.04
N GLN A 9 7.93 18.17 -4.93
CA GLN A 9 7.38 18.88 -6.08
C GLN A 9 8.40 19.82 -6.74
N LYS A 10 9.20 20.55 -5.95
CA LYS A 10 10.28 21.38 -6.49
C LYS A 10 11.33 20.52 -7.20
N GLU A 11 11.69 19.38 -6.62
CA GLU A 11 12.66 18.47 -7.22
C GLU A 11 12.12 17.87 -8.53
N ARG A 12 10.86 17.43 -8.54
CA ARG A 12 10.15 16.97 -9.75
C ARG A 12 10.25 17.98 -10.90
N ILE A 13 10.03 19.27 -10.63
CA ILE A 13 10.10 20.33 -11.64
C ILE A 13 11.51 20.41 -12.23
N LYS A 14 12.55 20.43 -11.38
CA LYS A 14 13.95 20.43 -11.85
C LYS A 14 14.28 19.22 -12.71
N THR A 15 13.85 18.02 -12.28
CA THR A 15 14.09 16.77 -13.02
C THR A 15 13.38 16.78 -14.37
N VAL A 16 12.14 17.29 -14.43
CA VAL A 16 11.41 17.48 -15.70
C VAL A 16 12.15 18.47 -16.61
N ASP A 17 12.68 19.56 -16.07
CA ASP A 17 13.44 20.51 -16.88
C ASP A 17 14.75 19.89 -17.38
N ALA A 18 15.48 19.12 -16.57
CA ALA A 18 16.66 18.37 -17.02
C ALA A 18 16.34 17.39 -18.16
N LEU A 19 15.18 16.70 -18.08
CA LEU A 19 14.71 15.81 -19.14
C LEU A 19 14.41 16.55 -20.44
N LYS A 20 13.80 17.74 -20.38
CA LYS A 20 13.58 18.59 -21.57
C LYS A 20 14.90 19.02 -22.23
N HIS A 21 15.97 19.16 -21.46
CA HIS A 21 17.31 19.47 -21.96
C HIS A 21 18.09 18.22 -22.44
N GLY A 22 17.44 17.04 -22.50
CA GLY A 22 18.01 15.83 -23.09
C GLY A 22 18.68 14.87 -22.09
N ASN A 23 18.64 15.15 -20.78
CA ASN A 23 19.22 14.26 -19.78
C ASN A 23 18.29 13.07 -19.47
N GLN A 24 18.19 12.11 -20.40
CA GLN A 24 17.27 10.95 -20.32
C GLN A 24 17.52 10.03 -19.11
N GLN A 25 18.71 10.09 -18.49
CA GLN A 25 19.04 9.30 -17.30
C GLN A 25 18.16 9.65 -16.10
N GLU A 26 17.62 10.87 -16.08
CA GLU A 26 16.73 11.38 -15.02
C GLU A 26 15.34 10.77 -15.03
N LEU A 27 14.96 10.01 -16.07
CA LEU A 27 13.59 9.49 -16.20
C LEU A 27 13.23 8.54 -15.05
N SER A 28 14.18 7.67 -14.67
CA SER A 28 13.98 6.75 -13.55
C SER A 28 13.82 7.51 -12.24
N TYR A 29 14.58 8.59 -12.05
CA TYR A 29 14.49 9.43 -10.86
C TYR A 29 13.14 10.15 -10.78
N LEU A 30 12.66 10.72 -11.90
CA LEU A 30 11.33 11.33 -11.98
C LEU A 30 10.21 10.35 -11.60
N GLN A 31 10.28 9.12 -12.11
CA GLN A 31 9.30 8.06 -11.77
C GLN A 31 9.28 7.75 -10.27
N GLN A 32 10.44 7.73 -9.61
CA GLN A 32 10.51 7.54 -8.16
C GLN A 32 9.92 8.74 -7.40
N ILE A 33 10.18 9.98 -7.85
CA ILE A 33 9.58 11.18 -7.25
C ILE A 33 8.05 11.15 -7.38
N ASP A 34 7.54 10.82 -8.57
CA ASP A 34 6.10 10.72 -8.82
C ASP A 34 5.45 9.62 -7.96
N LYS A 35 6.11 8.47 -7.82
CA LYS A 35 5.66 7.39 -6.92
C LYS A 35 5.61 7.85 -5.46
N ALA A 36 6.67 8.50 -4.97
CA ALA A 36 6.74 9.00 -3.60
C ALA A 36 5.65 10.05 -3.33
N LEU A 37 5.45 11.00 -4.25
CA LEU A 37 4.38 12.00 -4.16
C LEU A 37 2.99 11.36 -4.12
N GLY A 38 2.75 10.32 -4.94
CA GLY A 38 1.50 9.57 -4.94
C GLY A 38 1.21 8.93 -3.57
N TRP A 39 2.22 8.29 -2.97
CA TRP A 39 2.09 7.70 -1.63
C TRP A 39 1.82 8.75 -0.56
N LEU A 40 2.59 9.85 -0.52
CA LEU A 40 2.43 10.89 0.49
C LEU A 40 1.06 11.56 0.44
N LYS A 41 0.53 11.84 -0.76
CA LYS A 41 -0.84 12.36 -0.91
C LYS A 41 -1.88 11.39 -0.40
N ARG A 42 -1.75 10.10 -0.72
CA ARG A 42 -2.69 9.07 -0.25
C ARG A 42 -2.68 8.92 1.28
N ILE A 43 -1.50 9.02 1.90
CA ILE A 43 -1.36 9.02 3.36
C ILE A 43 -2.06 10.25 3.98
N GLU A 44 -1.86 11.44 3.40
CA GLU A 44 -2.53 12.69 3.85
C GLU A 44 -4.05 12.59 3.70
N GLU A 45 -4.55 12.15 2.54
CA GLU A 45 -5.99 11.98 2.26
C GLU A 45 -6.69 10.99 3.20
N LYS A 46 -5.99 9.92 3.59
CA LYS A 46 -6.52 8.91 4.51
C LYS A 46 -6.35 9.28 5.98
N GLY A 47 -5.71 10.41 6.28
CA GLY A 47 -5.50 10.87 7.66
C GLY A 47 -4.66 9.90 8.49
N TRP A 48 -3.68 9.24 7.87
CA TRP A 48 -2.81 8.32 8.60
C TRP A 48 -1.95 9.10 9.60
N GLU A 49 -1.86 8.58 10.83
CA GLU A 49 -1.07 9.16 11.92
C GLU A 49 0.41 8.75 11.80
N ASP A 50 1.21 9.06 12.82
CA ASP A 50 2.62 8.65 12.87
C ASP A 50 2.78 7.13 12.78
N VAL A 51 3.91 6.67 12.22
CA VAL A 51 4.22 5.23 12.05
C VAL A 51 4.11 4.47 13.37
N GLY A 52 4.39 5.12 14.50
CA GLY A 52 4.26 4.52 15.83
C GLY A 52 2.83 4.11 16.22
N CYS A 53 1.81 4.66 15.56
CA CYS A 53 0.39 4.40 15.82
C CYS A 53 -0.15 3.13 15.15
N TYR A 54 0.67 2.43 14.36
CA TYR A 54 0.25 1.24 13.62
C TYR A 54 1.14 0.04 13.97
N ASP A 55 0.54 -1.14 13.93
CA ASP A 55 1.26 -2.41 13.83
C ASP A 55 1.29 -2.85 12.37
N ILE A 56 2.44 -3.39 11.95
CA ILE A 56 2.66 -3.91 10.60
C ILE A 56 2.80 -5.42 10.72
N HIS A 57 1.91 -6.14 10.04
CA HIS A 57 1.88 -7.59 10.04
C HIS A 57 2.13 -8.11 8.63
N SER A 58 3.11 -8.99 8.49
CA SER A 58 3.21 -9.85 7.31
C SER A 58 2.11 -10.90 7.36
N LEU A 59 1.61 -11.30 6.20
CA LEU A 59 0.73 -12.46 6.10
C LEU A 59 1.52 -13.73 6.48
N PRO A 60 0.85 -14.76 7.02
CA PRO A 60 1.52 -15.99 7.40
C PRO A 60 2.16 -16.68 6.19
N ASP A 61 3.10 -17.59 6.42
CA ASP A 61 3.56 -18.48 5.37
C ASP A 61 2.48 -19.54 5.11
N LEU A 62 2.22 -19.84 3.83
CA LEU A 62 1.36 -20.95 3.48
C LEU A 62 2.12 -22.27 3.63
N PRO A 63 1.49 -23.33 4.15
CA PRO A 63 2.09 -24.65 4.18
C PRO A 63 2.51 -25.08 2.77
N GLN A 64 3.73 -25.59 2.62
CA GLN A 64 4.28 -26.00 1.31
C GLN A 64 3.38 -27.02 0.57
N GLU A 65 2.65 -27.84 1.32
CA GLU A 65 1.71 -28.84 0.79
C GLU A 65 0.49 -28.21 0.10
N ASN A 66 0.16 -26.96 0.45
CA ASN A 66 -1.00 -26.21 -0.03
C ASN A 66 -0.61 -24.95 -0.83
N SER A 67 0.68 -24.67 -0.99
CA SER A 67 1.17 -23.51 -1.74
C SER A 67 1.25 -23.84 -3.24
N GLY A 68 0.28 -23.36 -4.01
CA GLY A 68 0.35 -23.35 -5.46
C GLY A 68 1.10 -22.13 -5.99
N LEU A 69 1.28 -22.03 -7.32
CA LEU A 69 1.92 -20.87 -7.96
C LEU A 69 1.20 -19.53 -7.73
N TYR A 70 -0.07 -19.57 -7.30
CA TYR A 70 -0.95 -18.40 -7.14
C TYR A 70 -1.79 -18.56 -5.87
N SER A 71 -1.12 -18.57 -4.73
CA SER A 71 -1.84 -18.58 -3.47
C SER A 71 -2.14 -17.17 -2.99
N PHE A 72 -3.41 -16.91 -2.71
CA PHE A 72 -3.91 -15.62 -2.24
C PHE A 72 -4.69 -15.81 -0.94
N TYR A 73 -4.68 -14.78 -0.11
CA TYR A 73 -5.50 -14.65 1.08
C TYR A 73 -6.77 -13.87 0.76
N HIS A 74 -7.89 -14.35 1.28
CA HIS A 74 -9.17 -13.63 1.26
C HIS A 74 -9.42 -13.00 2.63
N ILE A 75 -9.98 -11.78 2.64
CA ILE A 75 -10.44 -11.13 3.88
C ILE A 75 -11.87 -11.56 4.15
N MET A 76 -12.12 -12.11 5.33
CA MET A 76 -13.44 -12.56 5.78
C MET A 76 -13.92 -11.68 6.93
N MET A 77 -15.20 -11.30 6.91
CA MET A 77 -15.89 -10.65 8.03
C MET A 77 -16.61 -11.73 8.82
N ASP A 78 -16.26 -11.86 10.10
CA ASP A 78 -16.79 -12.88 11.01
C ASP A 78 -18.19 -12.56 11.54
N TYR A 79 -18.58 -11.28 11.52
CA TYR A 79 -19.82 -10.76 12.11
C TYR A 79 -20.04 -11.24 13.55
N GLU A 80 -18.96 -11.32 14.32
CA GLU A 80 -18.96 -11.81 15.70
C GLU A 80 -19.46 -13.28 15.86
N SER A 81 -19.51 -14.05 14.76
CA SER A 81 -19.82 -15.48 14.81
C SER A 81 -18.54 -16.31 14.89
N PRO A 82 -18.45 -17.27 15.82
CA PRO A 82 -17.35 -18.24 15.84
C PRO A 82 -17.49 -19.31 14.75
N ASN A 83 -18.64 -19.42 14.07
CA ASN A 83 -18.85 -20.40 13.00
C ASN A 83 -18.40 -19.81 11.66
N ILE A 84 -17.41 -20.45 11.03
CA ILE A 84 -16.84 -20.02 9.74
C ILE A 84 -17.87 -19.99 8.60
N GLU A 85 -18.92 -20.80 8.67
CA GLU A 85 -19.98 -20.82 7.65
C GLU A 85 -20.81 -19.53 7.63
N ASP A 86 -20.83 -18.79 8.75
CA ASP A 86 -21.52 -17.49 8.86
C ASP A 86 -20.68 -16.33 8.31
N TRP A 87 -19.38 -16.56 8.09
CA TRP A 87 -18.46 -15.53 7.65
C TRP A 87 -18.71 -15.18 6.20
N LYS A 88 -18.62 -13.88 5.87
CA LYS A 88 -18.73 -13.43 4.48
C LYS A 88 -17.46 -12.78 4.03
N GLU A 89 -17.11 -13.03 2.78
CA GLU A 89 -15.98 -12.40 2.14
C GLU A 89 -16.17 -10.87 2.08
N TYR A 90 -15.13 -10.14 2.43
CA TYR A 90 -15.06 -8.70 2.26
C TYR A 90 -14.86 -8.36 0.78
N ARG A 91 -15.90 -7.76 0.18
CA ARG A 91 -15.95 -7.44 -1.25
C ARG A 91 -16.19 -5.95 -1.49
N PRO A 92 -15.15 -5.10 -1.38
CA PRO A 92 -15.29 -3.69 -1.71
C PRO A 92 -15.64 -3.53 -3.20
N ASN A 93 -16.69 -2.77 -3.50
CA ASN A 93 -17.20 -2.58 -4.86
C ASN A 93 -17.54 -3.90 -5.58
N ASP A 94 -18.10 -4.86 -4.85
CA ASP A 94 -18.49 -6.19 -5.34
C ASP A 94 -17.33 -7.05 -5.88
N GLN A 95 -16.08 -6.66 -5.62
CA GLN A 95 -14.88 -7.40 -6.02
C GLN A 95 -14.15 -7.96 -4.80
N SER A 96 -13.65 -9.20 -4.91
CA SER A 96 -12.80 -9.80 -3.89
C SER A 96 -11.51 -9.00 -3.74
N LEU A 97 -11.18 -8.61 -2.51
CA LEU A 97 -9.88 -8.07 -2.18
C LEU A 97 -8.92 -9.23 -1.88
N LEU A 98 -8.14 -9.63 -2.87
CA LEU A 98 -7.15 -10.70 -2.77
C LEU A 98 -5.81 -10.12 -2.30
N LEU A 99 -5.22 -10.74 -1.28
CA LEU A 99 -3.87 -10.38 -0.81
C LEU A 99 -2.87 -11.46 -1.23
N SER A 100 -1.75 -11.06 -1.80
CA SER A 100 -0.62 -11.92 -2.16
C SER A 100 0.26 -12.20 -0.94
N PHE A 101 1.11 -13.24 -0.99
CA PHE A 101 1.93 -13.63 0.16
C PHE A 101 2.88 -12.54 0.68
N ASP A 102 3.29 -11.61 -0.19
CA ASP A 102 4.19 -10.50 0.11
C ASP A 102 3.46 -9.21 0.51
N ASP A 103 2.12 -9.22 0.50
CA ASP A 103 1.34 -8.10 1.01
C ASP A 103 1.45 -8.00 2.54
N ILE A 104 1.20 -6.80 3.04
CA ILE A 104 1.23 -6.48 4.48
C ILE A 104 -0.11 -5.92 4.94
N VAL A 105 -0.47 -6.21 6.18
CA VAL A 105 -1.63 -5.64 6.85
C VAL A 105 -1.14 -4.61 7.87
N MET A 106 -1.73 -3.42 7.83
CA MET A 106 -1.49 -2.37 8.81
C MET A 106 -2.73 -2.21 9.69
N THR A 107 -2.59 -2.42 10.99
CA THR A 107 -3.66 -2.24 11.97
C THR A 107 -3.34 -1.04 12.85
N ARG A 108 -4.36 -0.28 13.21
CA ARG A 108 -4.18 0.83 14.15
C ARG A 108 -4.07 0.27 15.56
N LYS A 109 -3.04 0.70 16.29
CA LYS A 109 -2.92 0.37 17.72
C LYS A 109 -4.11 0.96 18.46
N SER A 110 -4.75 0.13 19.28
CA SER A 110 -5.76 0.61 20.22
C SER A 110 -5.07 1.57 21.20
N ARG A 111 -5.63 2.78 21.36
CA ARG A 111 -5.14 3.76 22.33
C ARG A 111 -5.45 3.32 23.75
#